data_AF-A0A925H6Z4-F1
#
_entry.id   AF-A0A925H6Z4-F1
#
_cell.length_a   1.000
_cell.length_b   1.000
_cell.length_c   1.000
_cell.angle_alpha   90.00
_cell.angle_beta   90.00
_cell.angle_gamma   90.00
#
_symmetry.space_group_name_H-M   'P 1'
#
loop_
_entity.id
_entity.type
_entity.pdbx_description
1 polymer ?
#
loop_
_entity_poly.entity_id
_entity_poly.type
_entity_poly.pdbx_seq_one_letter_code
_entity_poly.pdbx_strand_id
1 'polypeptide(L)'
;MTDDNLPEWSEEEARLLHHEALMSQLLRQRMPPDKEARAKPAWQRFLETSGGTALITVLIGGIIGTIISAGIQSSAKDRELATIAYKEYLGKQQEVLKRVYERIGVSISASDDLIKLSTKDYAVTSYEGKKKEEASNLRDSIKKKFDESYTAWRSERDGLGFLMSYYHPKQVKVIDAWRGVKDSVTNYMRCADNWIDNNFLLERKDADKACENERTAFSNSLQQLSTSLDENRKYAWEE
;
A
#
# COMPACT_ATOMS: atom_id res chain seq x y z
N MET A 1 -7.40 16.20 -42.79
CA MET A 1 -8.43 16.68 -41.87
C MET A 1 -8.55 15.63 -40.79
N THR A 2 -8.14 15.99 -39.59
CA THR A 2 -7.94 15.12 -38.43
C THR A 2 -9.26 14.67 -37.85
N ASP A 3 -9.30 13.37 -37.58
CA ASP A 3 -10.38 12.60 -36.97
C ASP A 3 -10.30 12.84 -35.44
N ASP A 4 -11.17 13.70 -34.90
CA ASP A 4 -11.26 13.99 -33.46
C ASP A 4 -12.07 12.89 -32.77
N ASN A 5 -11.45 11.72 -32.63
CA ASN A 5 -11.95 10.62 -31.81
C ASN A 5 -11.55 10.90 -30.35
N LEU A 6 -12.31 11.73 -29.65
CA LEU A 6 -12.14 11.93 -28.21
C LEU A 6 -12.51 10.62 -27.49
N PRO A 7 -11.64 10.08 -26.61
CA PRO A 7 -11.96 8.87 -25.88
C PRO A 7 -13.17 9.12 -24.97
N GLU A 8 -14.23 8.35 -25.19
CA GLU A 8 -15.43 8.34 -24.36
C GLU A 8 -15.03 7.84 -22.97
N TRP A 9 -14.97 8.75 -22.00
CA TRP A 9 -14.57 8.41 -20.64
C TRP A 9 -15.56 7.41 -20.06
N SER A 10 -15.05 6.34 -19.46
CA SER A 10 -15.92 5.38 -18.77
C SER A 10 -16.64 6.09 -17.60
N GLU A 11 -17.88 5.69 -17.28
CA GLU A 11 -18.65 6.30 -16.17
C GLU A 11 -17.86 6.33 -14.86
N GLU A 12 -16.93 5.40 -14.67
CA GLU A 12 -16.07 5.27 -13.50
C GLU A 12 -14.99 6.36 -13.46
N GLU A 13 -14.38 6.69 -14.59
CA GLU A 13 -13.42 7.80 -14.75
C GLU A 13 -14.10 9.16 -14.61
N ALA A 14 -15.32 9.31 -15.13
CA ALA A 14 -16.11 10.52 -14.95
C ALA A 14 -16.48 10.74 -13.47
N ARG A 15 -16.82 9.67 -12.73
CA ARG A 15 -17.07 9.72 -11.28
C ARG A 15 -15.80 10.04 -10.49
N LEU A 16 -14.66 9.46 -10.85
CA LEU A 16 -13.35 9.76 -10.24
C LEU A 16 -12.95 11.22 -10.45
N LEU A 17 -13.14 11.77 -11.65
CA LEU A 17 -12.84 13.16 -11.97
C LEU A 17 -13.81 14.15 -11.29
N HIS A 18 -15.08 13.79 -11.16
CA HIS A 18 -16.03 14.56 -10.33
C HIS A 18 -15.67 14.53 -8.85
N HIS A 19 -15.19 13.39 -8.35
CA HIS A 19 -14.71 13.25 -6.98
C HIS A 19 -13.45 14.11 -6.73
N GLU A 20 -12.51 14.15 -7.67
CA GLU A 20 -11.33 15.03 -7.58
C GLU A 20 -11.71 16.52 -7.67
N ALA A 21 -12.64 16.88 -8.55
CA ALA A 21 -13.14 18.25 -8.67
C ALA A 21 -13.86 18.69 -7.39
N LEU A 22 -14.68 17.82 -6.78
CA LEU A 22 -15.36 18.07 -5.51
C LEU A 22 -14.37 18.22 -4.36
N MET A 23 -13.39 17.32 -4.26
CA MET A 23 -12.29 17.42 -3.30
C MET A 23 -11.52 18.73 -3.46
N SER A 24 -11.26 19.16 -4.69
CA SER A 24 -10.59 20.44 -4.97
C SER A 24 -11.42 21.65 -4.54
N GLN A 25 -12.75 21.61 -4.71
CA GLN A 25 -13.65 22.70 -4.30
C GLN A 25 -13.82 22.78 -2.79
N LEU A 26 -13.97 21.64 -2.12
CA LEU A 26 -14.05 21.57 -0.65
C LEU A 26 -12.75 22.03 0.01
N LEU A 27 -11.60 21.74 -0.62
CA LEU A 27 -10.29 22.24 -0.19
C LEU A 27 -10.11 23.75 -0.46
N ARG A 28 -10.61 24.26 -1.60
CA ARG A 28 -10.53 25.69 -1.95
C ARG A 28 -11.41 26.57 -1.08
N GLN A 29 -12.58 26.10 -0.65
CA GLN A 29 -13.48 26.85 0.23
C GLN A 29 -12.95 26.99 1.68
N ARG A 30 -11.82 26.34 2.00
CA ARG A 30 -11.25 26.23 3.35
C ARG A 30 -9.83 26.79 3.53
N MET A 31 -9.21 27.40 2.51
CA MET A 31 -7.85 27.96 2.65
C MET A 31 -7.86 29.46 3.02
N PRO A 32 -7.24 29.87 4.15
CA PRO A 32 -6.63 31.20 4.24
C PRO A 32 -5.47 31.31 3.21
N PRO A 33 -5.02 32.52 2.84
CA PRO A 33 -4.08 32.70 1.73
C PRO A 33 -2.75 32.00 2.01
N ASP A 34 -2.28 31.25 1.02
CA ASP A 34 -0.97 30.63 0.83
C ASP A 34 -0.01 30.59 2.05
N LYS A 35 0.18 29.39 2.60
CA LYS A 35 1.45 28.65 2.62
C LYS A 35 1.29 27.36 3.44
N GLU A 36 2.11 26.37 3.10
CA GLU A 36 2.31 25.08 3.77
C GLU A 36 1.44 23.90 3.32
N ALA A 37 2.00 23.19 2.33
CA ALA A 37 2.04 21.74 2.17
C ALA A 37 0.78 20.94 2.57
N ARG A 38 0.09 20.44 1.55
CA ARG A 38 -0.81 19.27 1.60
C ARG A 38 -0.28 18.24 2.60
N ALA A 39 -1.01 18.02 3.70
CA ALA A 39 -0.71 16.96 4.63
C ALA A 39 -0.91 15.59 3.95
N LYS A 40 0.17 15.04 3.41
CA LYS A 40 0.19 13.72 2.77
C LYS A 40 -0.27 12.61 3.74
N PRO A 41 -0.91 11.53 3.25
CA PRO A 41 -1.26 10.35 4.05
C PRO A 41 -0.06 9.84 4.87
N ALA A 42 -0.29 9.32 6.08
CA ALA A 42 0.78 8.89 6.97
C ALA A 42 1.63 7.75 6.39
N TRP A 43 1.01 6.80 5.66
CA TRP A 43 1.74 5.78 4.89
C TRP A 43 2.60 6.39 3.78
N GLN A 44 2.11 7.43 3.10
CA GLN A 44 2.88 8.14 2.07
C GLN A 44 4.03 8.94 2.71
N ARG A 45 3.84 9.49 3.91
CA ARG A 45 4.92 10.09 4.71
C ARG A 45 5.95 9.05 5.16
N PHE A 46 5.52 7.85 5.56
CA PHE A 46 6.42 6.73 5.87
C PHE A 46 7.23 6.31 4.63
N LEU A 47 6.58 6.17 3.47
CA LEU A 47 7.22 5.87 2.20
C LEU A 47 8.11 7.00 1.67
N GLU A 48 7.88 8.25 2.07
CA GLU A 48 8.69 9.41 1.72
C GLU A 48 9.77 9.75 2.75
N THR A 49 9.79 9.06 3.90
CA THR A 49 10.96 9.13 4.78
C THR A 49 12.16 8.53 4.06
N SER A 50 13.32 9.17 4.18
CA SER A 50 14.57 8.69 3.58
C SER A 50 14.91 7.23 3.93
N GLY A 51 14.37 6.70 5.04
CA GLY A 51 14.43 5.28 5.39
C GLY A 51 13.43 4.40 4.63
N GLY A 52 12.15 4.77 4.56
CA GLY A 52 11.10 3.98 3.90
C GLY A 52 11.19 3.96 2.36
N THR A 53 11.53 5.10 1.74
CA THR A 53 11.74 5.15 0.28
C THR A 53 12.98 4.38 -0.11
N ALA A 54 14.08 4.52 0.65
CA ALA A 54 15.31 3.77 0.39
C ALA A 54 15.08 2.27 0.57
N LEU A 55 14.35 1.83 1.60
CA LEU A 55 14.04 0.42 1.83
C LEU A 55 13.27 -0.21 0.65
N ILE A 56 12.18 0.41 0.18
CA ILE A 56 11.40 -0.14 -0.93
C ILE A 56 12.13 0.00 -2.26
N THR A 57 12.82 1.10 -2.50
CA THR A 57 13.57 1.33 -3.76
C THR A 57 14.80 0.43 -3.86
N VAL A 58 15.48 0.13 -2.75
CA VAL A 58 16.60 -0.83 -2.72
C VAL A 58 16.12 -2.26 -2.87
N LEU A 59 14.96 -2.62 -2.30
CA LEU A 59 14.39 -3.96 -2.41
C LEU A 59 13.80 -4.22 -3.80
N ILE A 60 13.03 -3.29 -4.37
CA ILE A 60 12.39 -3.45 -5.68
C ILE A 60 13.36 -3.09 -6.82
N GLY A 61 14.15 -2.02 -6.68
CA GLY A 61 15.10 -1.54 -7.69
C GLY A 61 16.44 -2.29 -7.69
N GLY A 62 16.89 -2.78 -6.53
CA GLY A 62 18.14 -3.53 -6.46
C GLY A 62 18.06 -4.90 -7.13
N ILE A 63 16.88 -5.51 -7.25
CA ILE A 63 16.71 -6.81 -7.95
C ILE A 63 16.93 -6.63 -9.46
N ILE A 64 16.69 -5.42 -10.00
CA ILE A 64 16.91 -5.09 -11.41
C ILE A 64 18.38 -4.72 -11.69
N GLY A 65 19.09 -4.14 -10.71
CA GLY A 65 20.41 -3.50 -10.92
C GLY A 65 21.63 -4.41 -11.07
N THR A 66 21.54 -5.71 -10.75
CA THR A 66 22.72 -6.61 -10.68
C THR A 66 22.66 -7.81 -11.65
N ILE A 67 22.04 -7.67 -12.81
CA ILE A 67 22.12 -8.67 -13.91
C ILE A 67 23.10 -8.20 -14.99
N ILE A 68 24.25 -7.63 -14.63
CA ILE A 68 25.31 -7.35 -15.60
C ILE A 68 26.65 -7.84 -15.05
N SER A 69 26.98 -9.08 -15.42
CA SER A 69 28.33 -9.63 -15.62
C SER A 69 28.67 -10.83 -14.75
N ALA A 70 28.48 -12.04 -15.30
CA ALA A 70 29.33 -13.18 -14.97
C ALA A 70 29.35 -14.21 -16.12
N GLY A 71 30.51 -14.32 -16.79
CA GLY A 71 31.05 -15.61 -17.24
C GLY A 71 30.71 -16.13 -18.65
N ILE A 72 31.50 -15.72 -19.64
CA ILE A 72 31.52 -16.22 -21.03
C ILE A 72 32.04 -17.68 -21.13
N GLN A 73 31.54 -18.36 -22.20
CA GLN A 73 32.11 -19.46 -23.00
C GLN A 73 31.75 -20.96 -22.75
N SER A 74 31.15 -21.51 -23.82
CA SER A 74 30.93 -22.91 -24.25
C SER A 74 29.83 -23.76 -23.57
N SER A 75 28.57 -23.34 -23.75
CA SER A 75 27.40 -24.20 -24.07
C SER A 75 26.18 -23.30 -24.32
N ALA A 76 26.22 -22.57 -25.44
CA ALA A 76 25.40 -21.35 -25.61
C ALA A 76 23.89 -21.59 -25.50
N LYS A 77 23.37 -22.70 -26.03
CA LYS A 77 21.91 -22.94 -26.08
C LYS A 77 21.31 -23.34 -24.72
N ASP A 78 21.97 -24.26 -24.01
CA ASP A 78 21.51 -24.71 -22.70
C ASP A 78 21.75 -23.64 -21.63
N ARG A 79 22.83 -22.85 -21.75
CA ARG A 79 23.06 -21.67 -20.90
C ARG A 79 22.09 -20.54 -21.19
N GLU A 80 21.71 -20.31 -22.44
CA GLU A 80 20.67 -19.33 -22.78
C GLU A 80 19.32 -19.74 -22.19
N LEU A 81 18.92 -21.01 -22.34
CA LEU A 81 17.67 -21.53 -21.74
C LEU A 81 17.70 -21.46 -20.20
N ALA A 82 18.82 -21.84 -19.57
CA ALA A 82 18.98 -21.72 -18.12
C ALA A 82 18.94 -20.26 -17.65
N THR A 83 19.56 -19.34 -18.41
CA THR A 83 19.54 -17.90 -18.11
C THR A 83 18.14 -17.32 -18.27
N ILE A 84 17.39 -17.73 -19.30
CA ILE A 84 16.01 -17.30 -19.52
C ILE A 84 15.11 -17.81 -18.40
N ALA A 85 15.20 -19.10 -18.05
CA ALA A 85 14.42 -19.67 -16.94
C ALA A 85 14.75 -19.00 -15.60
N TYR A 86 16.02 -18.68 -15.36
CA TYR A 86 16.44 -17.95 -14.16
C TYR A 86 15.92 -16.51 -14.14
N LYS A 87 15.98 -15.79 -15.27
CA LYS A 87 15.37 -14.44 -15.38
C LYS A 87 13.87 -14.46 -15.16
N GLU A 88 13.18 -15.46 -15.69
CA GLU A 88 11.74 -15.63 -15.48
C GLU A 88 11.42 -15.90 -14.01
N TYR A 89 12.21 -16.75 -13.35
CA TYR A 89 12.09 -17.01 -11.92
C TYR A 89 12.26 -15.75 -11.08
N LEU A 90 13.32 -14.96 -11.33
CA LEU A 90 13.55 -13.68 -10.65
C LEU A 90 12.43 -12.67 -10.92
N GLY A 91 11.93 -12.61 -12.16
CA GLY A 91 10.79 -11.76 -12.52
C GLY A 91 9.54 -12.11 -11.72
N LYS A 92 9.23 -13.40 -11.58
CA LYS A 92 8.09 -13.88 -10.79
C LYS A 92 8.28 -13.62 -9.29
N GLN A 93 9.49 -13.78 -8.76
CA GLN A 93 9.81 -13.42 -7.38
C GLN A 93 9.54 -11.93 -7.13
N GLN A 94 9.97 -11.06 -8.05
CA GLN A 94 9.72 -9.61 -7.95
C GLN A 94 8.24 -9.27 -8.03
N GLU A 95 7.48 -9.93 -8.91
CA GLU A 95 6.04 -9.73 -9.03
C GLU A 95 5.31 -10.08 -7.73
N VAL A 96 5.70 -11.18 -7.08
CA VAL A 96 5.16 -11.57 -5.78
C VAL A 96 5.45 -10.52 -4.72
N LEU A 97 6.70 -10.05 -4.63
CA LEU A 97 7.07 -9.00 -3.67
C LEU A 97 6.28 -7.71 -3.93
N LYS A 98 6.18 -7.29 -5.19
CA LYS A 98 5.38 -6.12 -5.58
C LYS A 98 3.94 -6.25 -5.11
N ARG A 99 3.30 -7.39 -5.41
CA ARG A 99 1.91 -7.66 -4.99
C ARG A 99 1.74 -7.66 -3.48
N VAL A 100 2.71 -8.18 -2.73
CA VAL A 100 2.75 -8.12 -1.26
C VAL A 100 2.75 -6.68 -0.78
N TYR A 101 3.69 -5.84 -1.24
CA TYR A 101 3.79 -4.45 -0.81
C TYR A 101 2.58 -3.61 -1.23
N GLU A 102 2.06 -3.80 -2.44
CA GLU A 102 0.85 -3.13 -2.92
C GLU A 102 -0.35 -3.46 -2.03
N ARG A 103 -0.55 -4.74 -1.72
CA ARG A 103 -1.69 -5.16 -0.88
C ARG A 103 -1.57 -4.63 0.55
N ILE A 104 -0.37 -4.64 1.13
CA ILE A 104 -0.10 -4.01 2.43
C ILE A 104 -0.44 -2.51 2.38
N GLY A 105 0.06 -1.80 1.37
CA GLY A 105 -0.16 -0.35 1.23
C GLY A 105 -1.63 0.03 1.14
N VAL A 106 -2.40 -0.67 0.31
CA VAL A 106 -3.86 -0.48 0.18
C VAL A 106 -4.59 -0.75 1.50
N SER A 107 -4.18 -1.79 2.24
CA SER A 107 -4.76 -2.15 3.55
C SER A 107 -4.57 -1.04 4.59
N ILE A 108 -3.37 -0.47 4.67
CA ILE A 108 -3.05 0.61 5.60
C ILE A 108 -3.75 1.89 5.22
N SER A 109 -3.71 2.27 3.93
CA SER A 109 -4.35 3.50 3.47
C SER A 109 -5.85 3.48 3.75
N ALA A 110 -6.53 2.36 3.47
CA ALA A 110 -7.95 2.23 3.74
C ALA A 110 -8.26 2.30 5.25
N SER A 111 -7.40 1.74 6.09
CA SER A 111 -7.53 1.81 7.55
C SER A 111 -7.34 3.24 8.07
N ASP A 112 -6.35 3.98 7.57
CA ASP A 112 -6.12 5.38 7.90
C ASP A 112 -7.31 6.26 7.50
N ASP A 113 -7.88 6.02 6.32
CA ASP A 113 -9.05 6.75 5.84
C ASP A 113 -10.29 6.43 6.67
N LEU A 114 -10.47 5.17 7.07
CA LEU A 114 -11.54 4.77 7.98
C LEU A 114 -11.42 5.50 9.33
N ILE A 115 -10.24 5.52 9.94
CA ILE A 115 -9.98 6.22 11.21
C ILE A 115 -10.38 7.71 11.13
N LYS A 116 -10.11 8.38 10.00
CA LYS A 116 -10.48 9.80 9.83
C LYS A 116 -11.99 10.04 9.93
N LEU A 117 -12.82 9.04 9.66
CA LEU A 117 -14.27 9.13 9.85
C LEU A 117 -14.68 9.39 11.30
N SER A 118 -13.81 9.13 12.28
CA SER A 118 -14.05 9.47 13.69
C SER A 118 -13.91 10.97 13.99
N THR A 119 -13.36 11.77 13.06
CA THR A 119 -13.11 13.20 13.27
C THR A 119 -14.32 14.08 12.99
N LYS A 120 -14.34 15.27 13.60
CA LYS A 120 -15.39 16.29 13.39
C LYS A 120 -15.56 16.71 11.92
N ASP A 121 -14.49 16.67 11.13
CA ASP A 121 -14.53 17.02 9.70
C ASP A 121 -15.49 16.13 8.90
N TYR A 122 -15.69 14.89 9.35
CA TYR A 122 -16.51 13.88 8.69
C TYR A 122 -17.85 13.65 9.41
N ALA A 123 -18.24 14.55 10.32
CA ALA A 123 -19.50 14.48 11.04
C ALA A 123 -20.67 14.91 10.15
N VAL A 124 -21.51 13.96 9.72
CA VAL A 124 -22.68 14.25 8.85
C VAL A 124 -23.63 15.25 9.50
N THR A 125 -23.75 15.23 10.82
CA THR A 125 -24.59 16.14 11.61
C THR A 125 -24.18 17.61 11.50
N SER A 126 -22.96 17.90 11.04
CA SER A 126 -22.46 19.26 10.85
C SER A 126 -22.84 19.87 9.50
N TYR A 127 -23.57 19.15 8.65
CA TYR A 127 -23.96 19.58 7.31
C TYR A 127 -25.48 19.54 7.10
N GLU A 128 -25.99 20.40 6.22
CA GLU A 128 -27.40 20.50 5.87
C GLU A 128 -27.62 20.40 4.34
N GLY A 129 -28.84 20.02 3.95
CA GLY A 129 -29.25 19.91 2.55
C GLY A 129 -28.33 18.99 1.72
N LYS A 130 -27.98 19.42 0.51
CA LYS A 130 -27.13 18.67 -0.42
C LYS A 130 -25.76 18.30 0.16
N LYS A 131 -25.17 19.17 0.99
CA LYS A 131 -23.87 18.91 1.63
C LYS A 131 -23.93 17.75 2.62
N LYS A 132 -25.09 17.55 3.26
CA LYS A 132 -25.31 16.41 4.17
C LYS A 132 -25.31 15.08 3.41
N GLU A 133 -25.98 15.06 2.26
CA GLU A 133 -26.01 13.90 1.36
C GLU A 133 -24.60 13.58 0.82
N GLU A 134 -23.88 14.60 0.34
CA GLU A 134 -22.48 14.46 -0.11
C GLU A 134 -21.56 13.92 0.99
N ALA A 135 -21.69 14.43 2.22
CA ALA A 135 -20.92 13.94 3.38
C ALA A 135 -21.28 12.49 3.74
N SER A 136 -22.56 12.10 3.66
CA SER A 136 -22.99 10.71 3.87
C SER A 136 -22.38 9.79 2.82
N ASN A 137 -22.50 10.16 1.53
CA ASN A 137 -21.96 9.37 0.42
C ASN A 137 -20.44 9.20 0.51
N LEU A 138 -19.71 10.22 0.97
CA LEU A 138 -18.27 10.13 1.19
C LEU A 138 -17.94 9.12 2.29
N ARG A 139 -18.67 9.13 3.41
CA ARG A 139 -18.47 8.16 4.50
C ARG A 139 -18.74 6.73 4.03
N ASP A 140 -19.83 6.52 3.30
CA ASP A 140 -20.21 5.21 2.79
C ASP A 140 -19.15 4.69 1.79
N SER A 141 -18.63 5.57 0.93
CA SER A 141 -17.53 5.25 0.01
C SER A 141 -16.25 4.85 0.74
N ILE A 142 -15.87 5.55 1.80
CA ILE A 142 -14.68 5.22 2.60
C ILE A 142 -14.86 3.86 3.30
N LYS A 143 -16.04 3.62 3.92
CA LYS A 143 -16.34 2.33 4.56
C LYS A 143 -16.31 1.19 3.54
N LYS A 144 -16.93 1.38 2.38
CA LYS A 144 -16.92 0.39 1.28
C LYS A 144 -15.50 0.06 0.83
N LYS A 145 -14.66 1.06 0.60
CA LYS A 145 -13.24 0.86 0.20
C LYS A 145 -12.46 0.08 1.27
N PHE A 146 -12.72 0.35 2.55
CA PHE A 146 -12.14 -0.43 3.64
C PHE A 146 -12.62 -1.89 3.61
N ASP A 147 -13.92 -2.13 3.48
CA ASP A 147 -14.48 -3.49 3.45
C ASP A 147 -13.96 -4.31 2.26
N GLU A 148 -13.84 -3.69 1.09
CA GLU A 148 -13.23 -4.28 -0.12
C GLU A 148 -11.75 -4.62 0.12
N SER A 149 -10.99 -3.67 0.66
CA SER A 149 -9.58 -3.85 1.01
C SER A 149 -9.37 -4.98 2.03
N TYR A 150 -10.19 -5.00 3.09
CA TYR A 150 -10.15 -6.02 4.13
C TYR A 150 -10.52 -7.41 3.61
N THR A 151 -11.49 -7.48 2.71
CA THR A 151 -11.86 -8.73 2.03
C THR A 151 -10.74 -9.24 1.14
N ALA A 152 -10.17 -8.36 0.30
CA ALA A 152 -9.05 -8.71 -0.57
C ALA A 152 -7.81 -9.15 0.24
N TRP A 153 -7.50 -8.45 1.34
CA TRP A 153 -6.42 -8.84 2.24
C TRP A 153 -6.64 -10.24 2.81
N ARG A 154 -7.83 -10.53 3.34
CA ARG A 154 -8.16 -11.85 3.90
C ARG A 154 -8.08 -12.97 2.87
N SER A 155 -8.52 -12.72 1.63
CA SER A 155 -8.47 -13.73 0.56
C SER A 155 -7.08 -13.98 0.02
N GLU A 156 -6.20 -12.97 0.00
CA GLU A 156 -4.91 -13.08 -0.67
C GLU A 156 -3.74 -13.39 0.27
N ARG A 157 -3.79 -12.96 1.54
CA ARG A 157 -2.62 -12.99 2.43
C ARG A 157 -1.98 -14.37 2.61
N ASP A 158 -2.77 -15.43 2.67
CA ASP A 158 -2.20 -16.78 2.84
C ASP A 158 -1.61 -17.29 1.51
N GLY A 159 -2.26 -16.99 0.38
CA GLY A 159 -1.74 -17.24 -0.97
C GLY A 159 -0.40 -16.54 -1.23
N LEU A 160 -0.30 -15.26 -0.83
CA LEU A 160 0.96 -14.51 -0.88
C LEU A 160 2.02 -15.16 0.02
N GLY A 161 1.66 -15.69 1.19
CA GLY A 161 2.58 -16.44 2.04
C GLY A 161 3.12 -17.72 1.42
N PHE A 162 2.28 -18.46 0.70
CA PHE A 162 2.73 -19.62 -0.06
C PHE A 162 3.70 -19.22 -1.18
N LEU A 163 3.39 -18.17 -1.93
CA LEU A 163 4.27 -17.66 -2.99
C LEU A 163 5.61 -17.16 -2.45
N MET A 164 5.59 -16.42 -1.33
CA MET A 164 6.81 -16.01 -0.64
C MET A 164 7.65 -17.23 -0.23
N SER A 165 7.02 -18.27 0.31
CA SER A 165 7.72 -19.51 0.68
C SER A 165 8.30 -20.25 -0.53
N TYR A 166 7.59 -20.23 -1.66
CA TYR A 166 8.01 -20.87 -2.90
C TYR A 166 9.23 -20.18 -3.53
N TYR A 167 9.22 -18.85 -3.64
CA TYR A 167 10.31 -18.09 -4.27
C TYR A 167 11.50 -17.81 -3.34
N HIS A 168 11.37 -18.15 -2.05
CA HIS A 168 12.42 -18.01 -1.04
C HIS A 168 12.68 -19.36 -0.34
N PRO A 169 13.03 -20.43 -1.08
CA PRO A 169 13.19 -21.76 -0.51
C PRO A 169 14.30 -21.76 0.55
N LYS A 170 14.07 -22.47 1.67
CA LYS A 170 14.99 -22.56 2.83
C LYS A 170 15.19 -21.24 3.61
N GLN A 171 14.54 -20.15 3.22
CA GLN A 171 14.65 -18.86 3.91
C GLN A 171 13.56 -18.72 4.99
N VAL A 172 13.66 -19.54 6.05
CA VAL A 172 12.66 -19.60 7.12
C VAL A 172 12.41 -18.21 7.75
N LYS A 173 13.45 -17.39 7.88
CA LYS A 173 13.35 -16.00 8.38
C LYS A 173 12.43 -15.12 7.54
N VAL A 174 12.42 -15.25 6.20
CA VAL A 174 11.54 -14.47 5.32
C VAL A 174 10.09 -14.88 5.53
N ILE A 175 9.86 -16.19 5.67
CA ILE A 175 8.52 -16.74 5.91
C ILE A 175 7.99 -16.29 7.28
N ASP A 176 8.83 -16.34 8.32
CA ASP A 176 8.45 -15.89 9.67
C ASP A 176 8.21 -14.37 9.74
N ALA A 177 9.07 -13.58 9.08
CA ALA A 177 8.87 -12.14 8.99
C ALA A 177 7.59 -11.79 8.21
N TRP A 178 7.26 -12.55 7.16
CA TRP A 178 5.99 -12.41 6.46
C TRP A 178 4.80 -12.70 7.37
N ARG A 179 4.85 -13.75 8.20
CA ARG A 179 3.80 -14.04 9.19
C ARG A 179 3.60 -12.87 10.15
N GLY A 180 4.70 -12.28 10.64
CA GLY A 180 4.65 -11.08 11.46
C GLY A 180 3.94 -9.91 10.78
N VAL A 181 4.28 -9.62 9.51
CA VAL A 181 3.59 -8.58 8.71
C VAL A 181 2.12 -8.92 8.53
N LYS A 182 1.81 -10.17 8.19
CA LYS A 182 0.44 -10.64 7.99
C LYS A 182 -0.44 -10.37 9.21
N ASP A 183 0.05 -10.72 10.39
CA ASP A 183 -0.69 -10.59 11.63
C ASP A 183 -0.80 -9.11 12.04
N SER A 184 0.29 -8.34 11.94
CA SER A 184 0.28 -6.92 12.29
C SER A 184 -0.62 -6.08 11.38
N VAL A 185 -0.64 -6.31 10.06
CA VAL A 185 -1.60 -5.63 9.16
C VAL A 185 -3.04 -6.00 9.52
N THR A 186 -3.30 -7.29 9.77
CA THR A 186 -4.65 -7.74 10.18
C THR A 186 -5.11 -7.06 11.47
N ASN A 187 -4.21 -6.95 12.45
CA ASN A 187 -4.52 -6.30 13.73
C ASN A 187 -4.75 -4.79 13.55
N TYR A 188 -3.96 -4.12 12.70
CA TYR A 188 -4.17 -2.71 12.40
C TYR A 188 -5.53 -2.43 11.75
N MET A 189 -5.92 -3.23 10.74
CA MET A 189 -7.23 -3.11 10.09
C MET A 189 -8.37 -3.32 11.08
N ARG A 190 -8.27 -4.34 11.95
CA ARG A 190 -9.27 -4.59 13.00
C ARG A 190 -9.34 -3.46 14.02
N CYS A 191 -8.20 -2.88 14.40
CA CYS A 191 -8.21 -1.73 15.29
C CYS A 191 -8.92 -0.54 14.63
N ALA A 192 -8.66 -0.26 13.36
CA ALA A 192 -9.33 0.83 12.64
C ALA A 192 -10.86 0.65 12.57
N ASP A 193 -11.32 -0.59 12.31
CA ASP A 193 -12.75 -0.93 12.29
C ASP A 193 -13.38 -0.75 13.67
N ASN A 194 -12.77 -1.33 14.71
CA ASN A 194 -13.25 -1.16 16.09
C ASN A 194 -13.19 0.30 16.58
N TRP A 195 -12.23 1.09 16.08
CA TRP A 195 -12.03 2.47 16.51
C TRP A 195 -13.23 3.34 16.15
N ILE A 196 -13.73 3.23 14.92
CA ILE A 196 -14.82 4.09 14.44
C ILE A 196 -16.16 3.82 15.11
N ASP A 197 -16.36 2.61 15.65
CA ASP A 197 -17.57 2.25 16.40
C ASP A 197 -17.60 2.89 17.79
N ASN A 198 -16.43 3.17 18.36
CA ASN A 198 -16.28 3.66 19.74
C ASN A 198 -15.88 5.13 19.84
N ASN A 199 -15.51 5.77 18.71
CA ASN A 199 -14.95 7.12 18.70
C ASN A 199 -15.65 8.00 17.65
N PHE A 200 -16.17 9.14 18.10
CA PHE A 200 -16.88 10.09 17.24
C PHE A 200 -16.52 11.53 17.61
N LEU A 201 -16.60 12.43 16.63
CA LEU A 201 -16.39 13.87 16.79
C LEU A 201 -15.03 14.23 17.43
N LEU A 202 -13.99 13.48 17.09
CA LEU A 202 -12.63 13.74 17.55
C LEU A 202 -11.99 14.92 16.79
N GLU A 203 -11.06 15.61 17.45
CA GLU A 203 -10.12 16.47 16.72
C GLU A 203 -9.16 15.60 15.90
N ARG A 204 -8.67 16.14 14.77
CA ARG A 204 -7.77 15.41 13.88
C ARG A 204 -6.53 14.87 14.59
N LYS A 205 -5.93 15.68 15.46
CA LYS A 205 -4.74 15.30 16.26
C LYS A 205 -4.97 14.10 17.18
N ASP A 206 -6.21 13.88 17.61
CA ASP A 206 -6.56 12.78 18.51
C ASP A 206 -6.81 11.51 17.70
N ALA A 207 -7.43 11.64 16.51
CA ALA A 207 -7.55 10.53 15.56
C ALA A 207 -6.20 10.08 14.97
N ASP A 208 -5.20 10.97 14.87
CA ASP A 208 -3.86 10.60 14.39
C ASP A 208 -3.15 9.59 15.32
N LYS A 209 -3.55 9.54 16.61
CA LYS A 209 -3.07 8.58 17.63
C LYS A 209 -3.87 7.28 17.64
N ALA A 210 -4.92 7.17 16.84
CA ALA A 210 -5.70 5.94 16.75
C ALA A 210 -4.80 4.79 16.33
N CYS A 211 -4.95 3.66 17.03
CA CYS A 211 -4.24 2.42 16.70
C CYS A 211 -2.70 2.57 16.66
N GLU A 212 -2.13 3.47 17.47
CA GLU A 212 -0.68 3.76 17.48
C GLU A 212 0.17 2.51 17.80
N ASN A 213 -0.31 1.66 18.72
CA ASN A 213 0.35 0.40 19.06
C ASN A 213 0.41 -0.55 17.86
N GLU A 214 -0.73 -0.75 17.20
CA GLU A 214 -0.86 -1.62 16.04
C GLU A 214 -0.08 -1.08 14.85
N ARG A 215 -0.09 0.26 14.65
CA ARG A 215 0.70 0.93 13.61
C ARG A 215 2.20 0.74 13.84
N THR A 216 2.64 0.85 15.10
CA THR A 216 4.04 0.63 15.48
C THR A 216 4.45 -0.82 15.29
N ALA A 217 3.62 -1.77 15.74
CA ALA A 217 3.86 -3.20 15.54
C ALA A 217 3.95 -3.55 14.05
N PHE A 218 3.05 -3.02 13.23
CA PHE A 218 3.10 -3.15 11.78
C PHE A 218 4.40 -2.60 11.18
N SER A 219 4.81 -1.38 11.54
CA SER A 219 6.05 -0.78 11.05
C SER A 219 7.26 -1.65 11.38
N ASN A 220 7.33 -2.17 12.60
CA ASN A 220 8.41 -3.05 13.04
C ASN A 220 8.41 -4.38 12.26
N SER A 221 7.24 -5.00 12.06
CA SER A 221 7.14 -6.22 11.26
C SER A 221 7.56 -6.00 9.80
N LEU A 222 7.18 -4.87 9.20
CA LEU A 222 7.57 -4.55 7.82
C LEU A 222 9.08 -4.35 7.69
N GLN A 223 9.70 -3.71 8.69
CA GLN A 223 11.14 -3.57 8.76
C GLN A 223 11.83 -4.93 8.86
N GLN A 224 11.34 -5.83 9.71
CA GLN A 224 11.88 -7.20 9.85
C GLN A 224 11.79 -8.01 8.54
N LEU A 225 10.66 -7.91 7.83
CA LEU A 225 10.51 -8.55 6.52
C LEU A 225 11.52 -8.00 5.52
N SER A 226 11.67 -6.67 5.50
CA SER A 226 12.58 -5.99 4.59
C SER A 226 14.05 -6.37 4.86
N THR A 227 14.46 -6.41 6.14
CA THR A 227 15.79 -6.88 6.54
C THR A 227 16.01 -8.34 6.16
N SER A 228 15.02 -9.21 6.40
CA SER A 228 15.12 -10.62 6.04
C SER A 228 15.26 -10.83 4.53
N LEU A 229 14.57 -10.02 3.72
CA LEU A 229 14.71 -10.03 2.27
C LEU A 229 16.09 -9.54 1.82
N ASP A 230 16.64 -8.48 2.43
CA ASP A 230 17.98 -7.97 2.11
C ASP A 230 19.10 -8.96 2.48
N GLU A 231 19.05 -9.54 3.67
CA GLU A 231 20.02 -10.56 4.11
C GLU A 231 20.08 -11.74 3.15
N ASN A 232 18.91 -12.21 2.68
CA ASN A 232 18.86 -13.31 1.73
C ASN A 232 19.38 -12.96 0.34
N ARG A 233 19.36 -11.69 -0.04
CA ARG A 233 19.98 -11.25 -1.30
C ARG A 233 21.49 -11.36 -1.25
N LYS A 234 22.13 -11.20 -0.09
CA LYS A 234 23.61 -11.27 0.04
C LYS A 234 24.14 -12.67 -0.21
N TYR A 235 23.43 -13.71 0.24
CA TYR A 235 23.86 -15.10 0.08
C TYR A 235 23.62 -15.67 -1.33
N ALA A 236 22.68 -15.12 -2.11
CA ALA A 236 22.39 -15.60 -3.46
C ALA A 236 23.52 -15.33 -4.49
N TRP A 237 24.56 -14.57 -4.13
CA TRP A 237 25.70 -14.24 -5.01
C TRP A 237 27.03 -14.90 -4.59
N GLU A 238 27.07 -15.54 -3.42
CA GLU A 238 28.29 -16.17 -2.88
C GLU A 238 28.33 -17.70 -3.10
N GLU A 239 27.26 -18.30 -3.63
CA GLU A 239 27.19 -19.68 -4.14
C GLU A 239 27.21 -19.70 -5.68
#